data_AF-A0A2S6ZJK5-F1
#
_entry.id   AF-A0A2S6ZJK5-F1
#
_cell.length_a   1.000
_cell.length_b   1.000
_cell.length_c   1.000
_cell.angle_alpha   90.00
_cell.angle_beta   90.00
_cell.angle_gamma   90.00
#
_symmetry.space_group_name_H-M   'P 1'
#
loop_
_entity.id
_entity.type
_entity.pdbx_description
1 polymer ?
#
loop_
_entity_poly.entity_id
_entity_poly.type
_entity_poly.pdbx_seq_one_letter_code
_entity_poly.pdbx_strand_id
1 'polypeptide(L)'
;MRDHLSRYEATPDAPDATETQAHLEQEYIDWAAERQLQRHAAFGPNGGYRFNVDMHATGTDASLPVAYETLKGFLTSALRVPPGSAAAAQFDKQVGELTSKLGPTVAGGAVSGLGSGFIEQILLSAIDRRARLANMPAFKPVPPTVLSPAPGPVQMEITPQGRKHFWRPLRDHQVSHVGANGDHPTLDALQGVAHDRQRQLLQRQKLMEGKAEATFLRPLLTGTFNGIRRRLSSVSTLLSPTKLLGTSMLSAGGAGALTRAILETGKALSRTGQTQIDNLVGGRQTVNLFRLARLDESTDALRWSDARRLPDTLLDIAREAGALAAQPLTSPRMAMQVARDLLLRHIGGNIFTGWVATGGGTLLASVVRGGYGTPASGEAPSSAGSVVQQYGQSFSNDTVWNSLKSALGDTRQDLAANLDRRRDDKQASLWSKALAMQNRLRLQIKAVRQPADGAQDPGLQDAIGALARSLEQGAGMIERSDLDAALDAIERVLGEPGRTDGATLERLRTLKSGAGQLRALLVQRQALLDWRGGRQQACA
;
A
#
# COMPACT_ATOMS: atom_id res chain seq x y z
N MET A 1 31.66 18.81 0.21
CA MET A 1 31.47 19.62 -1.02
C MET A 1 32.64 20.59 -1.22
N ARG A 2 32.93 21.48 -0.25
CA ARG A 2 34.14 22.35 -0.28
C ARG A 2 35.43 21.59 -0.59
N ASP A 3 35.72 20.50 0.12
CA ASP A 3 36.92 19.67 -0.10
C ASP A 3 36.99 19.00 -1.48
N HIS A 4 35.86 18.93 -2.20
CA HIS A 4 35.82 18.40 -3.56
C HIS A 4 36.09 19.53 -4.58
N LEU A 5 35.45 20.68 -4.39
CA LEU A 5 35.64 21.86 -5.25
C LEU A 5 37.02 22.49 -5.08
N SER A 6 37.71 22.27 -3.95
CA SER A 6 39.09 22.70 -3.73
C SER A 6 40.12 21.97 -4.60
N ARG A 7 39.73 20.89 -5.28
CA ARG A 7 40.58 20.16 -6.23
C ARG A 7 40.67 20.82 -7.61
N TYR A 8 39.78 21.76 -7.89
CA TYR A 8 39.75 22.51 -9.14
C TYR A 8 40.17 23.95 -8.86
N GLU A 9 41.11 24.46 -9.67
CA GLU A 9 41.51 25.86 -9.57
C GLU A 9 40.35 26.76 -9.98
N ALA A 10 40.09 27.82 -9.21
CA ALA A 10 39.10 28.82 -9.56
C ALA A 10 39.55 29.60 -10.80
N THR A 11 38.62 29.93 -11.68
CA THR A 11 38.86 30.88 -12.77
C THR A 11 39.18 32.26 -12.17
N PRO A 12 40.12 33.05 -12.74
CA PRO A 12 40.43 34.36 -12.18
C PRO A 12 39.22 35.28 -12.31
N ASP A 13 39.04 36.17 -11.35
CA ASP A 13 38.04 37.24 -11.48
C ASP A 13 38.38 38.11 -12.69
N ALA A 14 37.35 38.49 -13.46
CA ALA A 14 37.55 39.49 -14.50
C ALA A 14 37.91 40.85 -13.87
N PRO A 15 38.75 41.68 -14.53
CA PRO A 15 39.21 42.94 -13.94
C PRO A 15 38.07 43.89 -13.53
N ASP A 16 36.91 43.80 -14.20
CA ASP A 16 35.72 44.63 -13.96
C ASP A 16 34.55 43.83 -13.33
N ALA A 17 34.83 42.67 -12.72
CA ALA A 17 33.78 41.84 -12.11
C ALA A 17 33.20 42.49 -10.85
N THR A 18 31.87 42.68 -10.82
CA THR A 18 31.12 43.19 -9.66
C THR A 18 30.97 42.17 -8.54
N GLU A 19 31.13 40.88 -8.83
CA GLU A 19 31.07 39.78 -7.86
C GLU A 19 32.29 38.86 -8.04
N THR A 20 32.90 38.43 -6.94
CA THR A 20 34.06 37.53 -6.98
C THR A 20 33.61 36.08 -7.14
N GLN A 21 34.43 35.26 -7.80
CA GLN A 21 34.22 33.82 -7.94
C GLN A 21 34.11 33.13 -6.58
N ALA A 22 34.80 33.63 -5.55
CA ALA A 22 34.70 33.11 -4.18
C ALA A 22 33.31 33.34 -3.55
N HIS A 23 32.68 34.49 -3.80
CA HIS A 23 31.33 34.77 -3.32
C HIS A 23 30.29 33.88 -4.03
N LEU A 24 30.38 33.79 -5.36
CA LEU A 24 29.51 32.93 -6.17
C LEU A 24 29.66 31.45 -5.83
N GLU A 25 30.88 31.00 -5.55
CA GLU A 25 31.16 29.64 -5.08
C GLU A 25 30.43 29.34 -3.76
N GLN A 26 30.46 30.26 -2.80
CA GLN A 26 29.79 30.06 -1.51
C GLN A 26 28.26 30.01 -1.66
N GLU A 27 27.67 30.88 -2.47
CA GLU A 27 26.22 30.86 -2.78
C GLU A 27 25.81 29.54 -3.46
N TYR A 28 26.62 29.04 -4.40
CA TYR A 28 26.40 27.75 -5.04
C TYR A 28 26.50 26.58 -4.05
N ILE A 29 27.50 26.58 -3.17
CA ILE A 29 27.71 25.53 -2.16
C ILE A 29 26.52 25.46 -1.21
N ASP A 30 26.00 26.60 -0.75
CA ASP A 30 24.89 26.63 0.19
C ASP A 30 23.60 26.10 -0.46
N TRP A 31 23.33 26.49 -1.70
CA TRP A 31 22.21 25.94 -2.48
C TRP A 31 22.36 24.42 -2.71
N ALA A 32 23.53 23.97 -3.14
CA ALA A 32 23.78 22.57 -3.45
C ALA A 32 23.77 21.68 -2.20
N ALA A 33 24.27 22.18 -1.06
CA ALA A 33 24.20 21.49 0.23
C ALA A 33 22.76 21.25 0.66
N GLU A 34 21.88 22.26 0.50
CA GLU A 34 20.45 22.11 0.76
C GLU A 34 19.81 21.04 -0.14
N ARG A 35 20.10 21.06 -1.45
CA ARG A 35 19.59 20.04 -2.39
C ARG A 35 20.12 18.64 -2.07
N GLN A 36 21.37 18.51 -1.61
CA GLN A 36 21.95 17.25 -1.18
C GLN A 36 21.27 16.70 0.08
N LEU A 37 20.95 17.56 1.05
CA LEU A 37 20.17 17.18 2.24
C LEU A 37 18.76 16.71 1.85
N GLN A 38 18.11 17.41 0.92
CA GLN A 38 16.81 16.99 0.38
C GLN A 38 16.89 15.62 -0.31
N ARG A 39 17.96 15.34 -1.07
CA ARG A 39 18.22 14.02 -1.66
C ARG A 39 18.37 12.95 -0.58
N HIS A 40 19.25 13.17 0.39
CA HIS A 40 19.45 12.23 1.50
C HIS A 40 18.14 11.93 2.25
N ALA A 41 17.35 12.97 2.56
CA ALA A 41 16.05 12.83 3.21
C ALA A 41 15.04 12.05 2.34
N ALA A 42 15.02 12.29 1.03
CA ALA A 42 14.09 11.62 0.12
C ALA A 42 14.37 10.12 -0.04
N PHE A 43 15.64 9.72 -0.03
CA PHE A 43 16.05 8.31 -0.04
C PHE A 43 15.86 7.64 1.34
N GLY A 44 15.89 8.43 2.42
CA GLY A 44 15.74 7.96 3.79
C GLY A 44 17.01 7.32 4.36
N PRO A 45 17.06 7.05 5.67
CA PRO A 45 18.26 6.57 6.37
C PRO A 45 18.77 5.22 5.81
N ASN A 46 17.85 4.38 5.35
CA ASN A 46 18.13 3.05 4.79
C ASN A 46 18.28 3.07 3.26
N GLY A 47 18.13 4.22 2.61
CA GLY A 47 18.12 4.36 1.15
C GLY A 47 19.51 4.32 0.50
N GLY A 48 20.58 4.35 1.31
CA GLY A 48 21.96 4.19 0.84
C GLY A 48 22.51 5.32 -0.03
N TYR A 49 21.79 6.45 -0.17
CA TYR A 49 22.28 7.60 -0.93
C TYR A 49 23.53 8.19 -0.27
N ARG A 50 24.61 8.31 -1.03
CA ARG A 50 25.86 8.94 -0.63
C ARG A 50 26.25 9.96 -1.68
N PHE A 51 26.71 11.12 -1.25
CA PHE A 51 27.13 12.17 -2.17
C PHE A 51 28.37 11.75 -2.96
N ASN A 52 28.40 12.05 -4.26
CA ASN A 52 29.50 11.72 -5.17
C ASN A 52 29.83 10.22 -5.25
N VAL A 53 28.86 9.34 -4.97
CA VAL A 53 29.02 7.88 -5.05
C VAL A 53 27.81 7.29 -5.77
N ASP A 54 28.05 6.57 -6.87
CA ASP A 54 26.97 5.91 -7.59
C ASP A 54 26.22 4.92 -6.69
N MET A 55 24.90 4.95 -6.77
CA MET A 55 24.07 4.00 -6.03
C MET A 55 24.08 2.64 -6.72
N HIS A 56 24.11 1.59 -5.91
CA HIS A 56 23.82 0.25 -6.39
C HIS A 56 22.32 0.06 -6.59
N ALA A 57 21.99 -0.69 -7.64
CA ALA A 57 20.61 -1.11 -7.88
C ALA A 57 20.17 -2.03 -6.73
N THR A 58 18.90 -1.94 -6.34
CA THR A 58 18.36 -2.67 -5.20
C THR A 58 18.53 -4.19 -5.32
N GLY A 59 18.49 -4.72 -6.56
CA GLY A 59 18.87 -6.10 -6.83
C GLY A 59 18.12 -7.13 -5.97
N THR A 60 18.86 -8.04 -5.33
CA THR A 60 18.33 -9.15 -4.53
C THR A 60 17.55 -8.70 -3.30
N ASP A 61 17.82 -7.51 -2.77
CA ASP A 61 17.11 -6.95 -1.61
C ASP A 61 15.64 -6.66 -1.95
N ALA A 62 15.32 -6.55 -3.25
CA ALA A 62 13.95 -6.41 -3.73
C ALA A 62 13.21 -7.75 -3.94
N SER A 63 13.85 -8.91 -3.72
CA SER A 63 13.24 -10.21 -4.02
C SER A 63 11.92 -10.45 -3.28
N LEU A 64 11.84 -10.08 -2.00
CA LEU A 64 10.63 -10.21 -1.19
C LEU A 64 9.49 -9.28 -1.67
N PRO A 65 9.70 -7.94 -1.82
CA PRO A 65 8.65 -7.07 -2.34
C PRO A 65 8.22 -7.42 -3.77
N VAL A 66 9.14 -7.88 -4.63
CA VAL A 66 8.82 -8.38 -5.96
C VAL A 66 7.91 -9.61 -5.87
N ALA A 67 8.25 -10.58 -5.03
CA ALA A 67 7.43 -11.79 -4.84
C ALA A 67 6.04 -11.46 -4.28
N TYR A 68 5.97 -10.51 -3.34
CA TYR A 68 4.73 -10.03 -2.76
C TYR A 68 3.78 -9.41 -3.80
N GLU A 69 4.27 -8.48 -4.62
CA GLU A 69 3.47 -7.86 -5.68
C GLU A 69 3.15 -8.84 -6.81
N THR A 70 4.03 -9.82 -7.07
CA THR A 70 3.76 -10.94 -7.99
C THR A 70 2.59 -11.79 -7.51
N LEU A 71 2.54 -12.13 -6.21
CA LEU A 71 1.42 -12.85 -5.60
C LEU A 71 0.13 -12.03 -5.68
N LYS A 72 0.18 -10.72 -5.42
CA LYS A 72 -0.98 -9.83 -5.60
C LYS A 72 -1.47 -9.82 -7.04
N GLY A 73 -0.56 -9.75 -8.01
CA GLY A 73 -0.86 -9.87 -9.43
C GLY A 73 -1.57 -11.18 -9.77
N PHE A 74 -1.06 -12.29 -9.24
CA PHE A 74 -1.67 -13.61 -9.38
C PHE A 74 -3.09 -13.63 -8.85
N LEU A 75 -3.30 -13.26 -7.58
CA LEU A 75 -4.60 -13.31 -6.91
C LEU A 75 -5.62 -12.42 -7.61
N THR A 76 -5.22 -11.19 -7.99
CA THR A 76 -6.10 -10.25 -8.67
C THR A 76 -6.61 -10.80 -10.00
N SER A 77 -5.73 -11.41 -10.80
CA SER A 77 -6.11 -11.91 -12.12
C SER A 77 -6.80 -13.29 -12.06
N ALA A 78 -6.35 -14.18 -11.18
CA ALA A 78 -6.91 -15.52 -11.02
C ALA A 78 -8.36 -15.49 -10.50
N LEU A 79 -8.71 -14.53 -9.66
CA LEU A 79 -10.00 -14.54 -8.95
C LEU A 79 -11.00 -13.51 -9.51
N ARG A 80 -10.61 -12.67 -10.47
CA ARG A 80 -11.50 -11.69 -11.11
C ARG A 80 -12.36 -12.30 -12.23
N VAL A 81 -11.72 -12.80 -13.28
CA VAL A 81 -12.40 -13.22 -14.53
C VAL A 81 -12.72 -14.72 -14.59
N PRO A 82 -11.83 -15.62 -14.11
CA PRO A 82 -12.06 -17.07 -14.20
C PRO A 82 -13.37 -17.56 -13.55
N PRO A 83 -13.79 -17.10 -12.36
CA PRO A 83 -15.06 -17.50 -11.76
C PRO A 83 -16.27 -17.17 -12.66
N GLY A 84 -16.30 -15.98 -13.26
CA GLY A 84 -17.38 -15.61 -14.17
C GLY A 84 -17.34 -16.34 -15.50
N SER A 85 -16.16 -16.71 -16.00
CA SER A 85 -16.05 -17.56 -17.19
C SER A 85 -16.62 -18.96 -16.95
N ALA A 86 -16.36 -19.53 -15.77
CA ALA A 86 -16.92 -20.82 -15.37
C ALA A 86 -18.44 -20.74 -15.16
N ALA A 87 -18.93 -19.67 -14.52
CA ALA A 87 -20.36 -19.43 -14.37
C ALA A 87 -21.06 -19.25 -15.73
N ALA A 88 -20.52 -18.42 -16.61
CA ALA A 88 -21.04 -18.23 -17.97
C ALA A 88 -21.12 -19.56 -18.72
N ALA A 89 -20.08 -20.40 -18.65
CA ALA A 89 -20.08 -21.73 -19.28
C ALA A 89 -21.13 -22.67 -18.67
N GLN A 90 -21.36 -22.61 -17.36
CA GLN A 90 -22.40 -23.39 -16.69
C GLN A 90 -23.80 -22.93 -17.09
N PHE A 91 -24.04 -21.63 -17.17
CA PHE A 91 -25.31 -21.06 -17.64
C PHE A 91 -25.56 -21.38 -19.12
N ASP A 92 -24.54 -21.26 -19.98
CA ASP A 92 -24.67 -21.57 -21.41
C ASP A 92 -25.09 -23.03 -21.65
N LYS A 93 -24.60 -23.96 -20.81
CA LYS A 93 -25.05 -25.37 -20.83
C LYS A 93 -26.50 -25.56 -20.45
N GLN A 94 -27.02 -24.76 -19.52
CA GLN A 94 -28.38 -24.92 -18.99
C GLN A 94 -29.43 -24.35 -19.93
N VAL A 95 -29.12 -23.26 -20.62
CA VAL A 95 -30.09 -22.54 -21.45
C VAL A 95 -30.02 -22.99 -22.93
N GLY A 96 -28.93 -23.65 -23.35
CA GLY A 96 -28.79 -24.25 -24.68
C GLY A 96 -28.34 -23.26 -25.77
N GLU A 97 -27.86 -23.79 -26.89
CA GLU A 97 -27.16 -23.03 -27.94
C GLU A 97 -28.02 -21.99 -28.69
N LEU A 98 -29.35 -22.12 -28.61
CA LEU A 98 -30.32 -21.29 -29.33
C LEU A 98 -30.74 -20.03 -28.56
N THR A 99 -30.28 -19.84 -27.32
CA THR A 99 -30.64 -18.66 -26.52
C THR A 99 -29.61 -17.54 -26.61
N SER A 100 -30.06 -16.31 -26.39
CA SER A 100 -29.21 -15.13 -26.55
C SER A 100 -28.00 -15.21 -25.61
N LYS A 101 -26.79 -15.05 -26.16
CA LYS A 101 -25.52 -15.05 -25.40
C LYS A 101 -25.41 -13.91 -24.36
N LEU A 102 -26.40 -13.03 -24.32
CA LEU A 102 -26.59 -11.99 -23.29
C LEU A 102 -26.78 -12.59 -21.90
N GLY A 103 -27.58 -13.66 -21.74
CA GLY A 103 -27.85 -14.28 -20.44
C GLY A 103 -26.59 -14.84 -19.75
N PRO A 104 -25.83 -15.73 -20.43
CA PRO A 104 -24.56 -16.25 -19.92
C PRO A 104 -23.53 -15.15 -19.61
N THR A 105 -23.49 -14.09 -20.42
CA THR A 105 -22.55 -12.97 -20.20
C THR A 105 -22.91 -12.15 -18.97
N VAL A 106 -24.20 -11.90 -18.72
CA VAL A 106 -24.68 -11.22 -17.51
C VAL A 106 -24.39 -12.06 -16.26
N ALA A 107 -24.69 -13.36 -16.30
CA ALA A 107 -24.41 -14.26 -15.19
C ALA A 107 -22.91 -14.37 -14.89
N GLY A 108 -22.07 -14.51 -15.93
CA GLY A 108 -20.62 -14.49 -15.78
C GLY A 108 -20.10 -13.16 -15.26
N GLY A 109 -20.60 -12.04 -15.77
CA GLY A 109 -20.26 -10.70 -15.30
C GLY A 109 -20.59 -10.49 -13.82
N ALA A 110 -21.75 -10.98 -13.35
CA ALA A 110 -22.14 -10.89 -11.95
C ALA A 110 -21.22 -11.71 -11.03
N VAL A 111 -20.90 -12.96 -11.39
CA VAL A 111 -19.99 -13.80 -10.60
C VAL A 111 -18.57 -13.24 -10.59
N SER A 112 -18.06 -12.76 -11.73
CA SER A 112 -16.78 -12.03 -11.80
C SER A 112 -16.81 -10.75 -10.95
N GLY A 113 -17.93 -10.04 -10.92
CA GLY A 113 -18.13 -8.85 -10.10
C GLY A 113 -18.05 -9.16 -8.60
N LEU A 114 -18.74 -10.21 -8.14
CA LEU A 114 -18.65 -10.67 -6.75
C LEU A 114 -17.22 -11.07 -6.37
N GLY A 115 -16.55 -11.84 -7.22
CA GLY A 115 -15.15 -12.21 -7.04
C GLY A 115 -14.22 -10.99 -6.98
N SER A 116 -14.38 -10.06 -7.91
CA SER A 116 -13.64 -8.81 -7.98
C SER A 116 -13.81 -7.95 -6.71
N GLY A 117 -15.06 -7.77 -6.26
CA GLY A 117 -15.36 -7.03 -5.03
C GLY A 117 -14.74 -7.67 -3.79
N PHE A 118 -14.89 -8.99 -3.64
CA PHE A 118 -14.25 -9.72 -2.54
C PHE A 118 -12.73 -9.58 -2.56
N ILE A 119 -12.08 -9.73 -3.72
CA ILE A 119 -10.62 -9.66 -3.80
C ILE A 119 -10.09 -8.27 -3.54
N GLU A 120 -10.64 -7.24 -4.20
CA GLU A 120 -10.15 -5.88 -4.07
C GLU A 120 -10.45 -5.27 -2.70
N GLN A 121 -11.64 -5.53 -2.14
CA GLN A 121 -12.10 -4.84 -0.93
C GLN A 121 -11.78 -5.61 0.35
N ILE A 122 -11.76 -6.94 0.30
CA ILE A 122 -11.61 -7.79 1.48
C ILE A 122 -10.23 -8.45 1.50
N LEU A 123 -9.91 -9.31 0.52
CA LEU A 123 -8.69 -10.13 0.58
C LEU A 123 -7.41 -9.30 0.45
N LEU A 124 -7.28 -8.49 -0.61
CA LEU A 124 -6.08 -7.69 -0.83
C LEU A 124 -5.92 -6.61 0.23
N SER A 125 -7.01 -5.99 0.68
CA SER A 125 -7.00 -5.05 1.79
C SER A 125 -6.47 -5.69 3.08
N ALA A 126 -6.89 -6.92 3.39
CA ALA A 126 -6.40 -7.68 4.54
C ALA A 126 -4.90 -8.03 4.41
N ILE A 127 -4.49 -8.53 3.24
CA ILE A 127 -3.09 -8.85 2.94
C ILE A 127 -2.21 -7.60 3.06
N ASP A 128 -2.58 -6.50 2.39
CA ASP A 128 -1.83 -5.23 2.41
C ASP A 128 -1.71 -4.66 3.82
N ARG A 129 -2.76 -4.76 4.64
CA ARG A 129 -2.71 -4.30 6.03
C ARG A 129 -1.74 -5.14 6.86
N ARG A 130 -1.79 -6.47 6.73
CA ARG A 130 -0.90 -7.37 7.50
C ARG A 130 0.55 -7.28 7.04
N ALA A 131 0.78 -7.14 5.74
CA ALA A 131 2.10 -6.89 5.18
C ALA A 131 2.68 -5.56 5.70
N ARG A 132 1.89 -4.47 5.71
CA ARG A 132 2.32 -3.18 6.28
C ARG A 132 2.68 -3.27 7.76
N LEU A 133 1.87 -3.96 8.57
CA LEU A 133 2.15 -4.16 9.99
C LEU A 133 3.37 -5.03 10.25
N ALA A 134 3.67 -5.97 9.34
CA ALA A 134 4.89 -6.76 9.36
C ALA A 134 6.12 -5.99 8.83
N ASN A 135 5.99 -4.69 8.59
CA ASN A 135 7.04 -3.82 8.03
C ASN A 135 7.59 -4.30 6.67
N MET A 136 6.70 -4.81 5.80
CA MET A 136 7.04 -5.22 4.44
C MET A 136 7.62 -4.02 3.65
N PRO A 137 8.85 -4.14 3.09
CA PRO A 137 9.40 -3.14 2.19
C PRO A 137 8.51 -2.95 0.96
N ALA A 138 8.42 -1.73 0.44
CA ALA A 138 7.71 -1.44 -0.79
C ALA A 138 8.46 -0.42 -1.63
N PHE A 139 8.44 -0.57 -2.96
CA PHE A 139 8.99 0.44 -3.85
C PHE A 139 8.17 1.73 -3.76
N LYS A 140 8.82 2.83 -3.39
CA LYS A 140 8.27 4.20 -3.47
C LYS A 140 9.08 5.03 -4.45
N PRO A 141 8.43 5.80 -5.35
CA PRO A 141 9.14 6.68 -6.26
C PRO A 141 9.84 7.79 -5.47
N VAL A 142 11.05 8.14 -5.89
CA VAL A 142 11.77 9.31 -5.37
C VAL A 142 11.25 10.55 -6.12
N PRO A 143 10.91 11.65 -5.45
CA PRO A 143 10.36 12.83 -6.12
C PRO A 143 11.28 13.33 -7.26
N PRO A 144 10.76 13.54 -8.49
CA PRO A 144 11.57 14.04 -9.61
C PRO A 144 12.26 15.37 -9.34
N THR A 145 11.64 16.23 -8.53
CA THR A 145 12.19 17.53 -8.09
C THR A 145 13.43 17.39 -7.21
N VAL A 146 13.59 16.25 -6.52
CA VAL A 146 14.78 15.96 -5.71
C VAL A 146 15.89 15.38 -6.58
N LEU A 147 15.52 14.56 -7.56
CA LEU A 147 16.45 13.98 -8.55
C LEU A 147 17.03 15.06 -9.48
N SER A 148 16.16 15.91 -10.01
CA SER A 148 16.49 17.02 -10.93
C SER A 148 15.94 18.33 -10.34
N PRO A 149 16.65 18.99 -9.41
CA PRO A 149 16.19 20.22 -8.79
C PRO A 149 16.06 21.36 -9.80
N ALA A 150 15.25 22.36 -9.45
CA ALA A 150 15.24 23.64 -10.17
C ALA A 150 16.64 24.27 -10.10
N PRO A 151 17.10 24.97 -11.15
CA PRO A 151 18.44 25.57 -11.18
C PRO A 151 18.64 26.53 -10.01
N GLY A 152 19.84 26.50 -9.43
CA GLY A 152 20.24 27.45 -8.39
C GLY A 152 20.41 28.88 -8.91
N PRO A 153 20.51 29.86 -7.98
CA PRO A 153 20.75 31.26 -8.32
C PRO A 153 22.12 31.50 -8.96
N VAL A 154 23.06 30.57 -8.75
CA VAL A 154 24.38 30.52 -9.38
C VAL A 154 24.52 29.16 -10.04
N GLN A 155 25.16 29.13 -11.21
CA GLN A 155 25.52 27.91 -11.93
C GLN A 155 27.02 27.67 -11.83
N MET A 156 27.41 26.40 -11.91
CA MET A 156 28.80 26.00 -11.89
C MET A 156 29.10 25.17 -13.13
N GLU A 157 30.20 25.51 -13.79
CA GLU A 157 30.79 24.69 -14.84
C GLU A 157 32.26 24.41 -14.55
N ILE A 158 32.74 23.28 -15.07
CA ILE A 158 34.17 22.97 -15.13
C ILE A 158 34.58 23.24 -16.57
N THR A 159 35.44 24.23 -16.77
CA THR A 159 35.91 24.62 -18.10
C THR A 159 36.73 23.48 -18.72
N PRO A 160 36.92 23.45 -20.06
CA PRO A 160 37.77 22.46 -20.72
C PRO A 160 39.21 22.42 -20.19
N GLN A 161 39.66 23.49 -19.53
CA GLN A 161 40.98 23.63 -18.90
C GLN A 161 41.03 23.04 -17.48
N GLY A 162 39.93 22.45 -17.00
CA GLY A 162 39.83 21.85 -15.67
C GLY A 162 39.65 22.87 -14.53
N ARG A 163 39.29 24.12 -14.84
CA ARG A 163 39.05 25.17 -13.84
C ARG A 163 37.57 25.26 -13.52
N LYS A 164 37.24 25.56 -12.27
CA LYS A 164 35.84 25.84 -11.88
C LYS A 164 35.48 27.28 -12.22
N HIS A 165 34.31 27.48 -12.78
CA HIS A 165 33.76 28.79 -13.09
C HIS A 165 32.32 28.86 -12.59
N PHE A 166 32.00 29.93 -11.87
CA PHE A 166 30.68 30.22 -11.36
C PHE A 166 30.12 31.46 -12.03
N TRP A 167 28.85 31.40 -12.42
CA TRP A 167 28.17 32.50 -13.10
C TRP A 167 26.71 32.57 -12.70
N ARG A 168 26.14 33.77 -12.75
CA ARG A 168 24.71 33.99 -12.46
C ARG A 168 23.93 34.02 -13.77
N PRO A 169 22.92 33.14 -13.95
CA PRO A 169 22.10 33.17 -15.14
C PRO A 169 21.22 34.42 -15.17
N LEU A 170 21.24 35.10 -16.32
CA LEU A 170 20.35 36.22 -16.61
C LEU A 170 18.92 35.71 -16.86
N ARG A 171 17.93 36.54 -16.55
CA ARG A 171 16.53 36.27 -16.90
C ARG A 171 16.25 36.72 -18.34
N ASP A 172 15.29 36.11 -19.04
CA ASP A 172 15.05 36.40 -20.46
C ASP A 172 14.80 37.89 -20.75
N HIS A 173 14.07 38.59 -19.86
CA HIS A 173 13.81 40.02 -19.98
C HIS A 173 15.03 40.92 -19.78
N GLN A 174 16.11 40.40 -19.19
CA GLN A 174 17.36 41.13 -18.96
C GLN A 174 18.33 40.98 -20.15
N VAL A 175 18.22 39.88 -20.92
CA VAL A 175 19.06 39.63 -22.10
C VAL A 175 18.78 40.62 -23.23
N SER A 176 17.53 41.07 -23.39
CA SER A 176 17.16 42.06 -24.41
C SER A 176 17.83 43.43 -24.21
N HIS A 177 18.36 43.72 -23.02
CA HIS A 177 18.99 45.00 -22.67
C HIS A 177 20.52 44.94 -22.61
N VAL A 178 21.11 43.74 -22.66
CA VAL A 178 22.54 43.50 -22.58
C VAL A 178 22.91 42.78 -23.88
N GLY A 179 23.44 43.51 -24.87
CA GLY A 179 23.73 42.99 -26.22
C GLY A 179 24.38 41.60 -26.18
N ALA A 180 24.00 40.76 -27.14
CA ALA A 180 24.25 39.31 -27.25
C ALA A 180 25.72 38.85 -27.08
N ASN A 181 26.24 38.88 -25.85
CA ASN A 181 27.62 38.51 -25.52
C ASN A 181 27.71 37.41 -24.44
N GLY A 182 26.66 36.62 -24.24
CA GLY A 182 26.71 35.46 -23.33
C GLY A 182 26.39 34.17 -24.07
N ASP A 183 27.37 33.27 -24.21
CA ASP A 183 27.17 31.88 -24.67
C ASP A 183 26.43 31.02 -23.62
N HIS A 184 26.14 31.57 -22.43
CA HIS A 184 25.51 30.86 -21.32
C HIS A 184 23.98 30.95 -21.37
N PRO A 185 23.26 29.85 -21.05
CA PRO A 185 21.80 29.81 -21.10
C PRO A 185 21.16 30.70 -20.02
N THR A 186 19.97 31.22 -20.32
CA THR A 186 19.19 32.02 -19.36
C THR A 186 18.61 31.17 -18.25
N LEU A 187 18.21 31.81 -17.14
CA LEU A 187 17.57 31.13 -16.02
C LEU A 187 16.28 30.43 -16.45
N ASP A 188 15.49 31.08 -17.32
CA ASP A 188 14.23 30.54 -17.82
C ASP A 188 14.48 29.31 -18.72
N ALA A 189 15.52 29.33 -19.56
CA ALA A 189 15.95 28.16 -20.33
C ALA A 189 16.40 26.99 -19.43
N LEU A 190 17.20 27.28 -18.39
CA LEU A 190 17.63 26.28 -17.41
C LEU A 190 16.46 25.68 -16.63
N GLN A 191 15.46 26.50 -16.28
CA GLN A 191 14.23 26.04 -15.65
C GLN A 191 13.42 25.13 -16.60
N GLY A 192 13.32 25.50 -17.88
CA GLY A 192 12.69 24.67 -18.91
C GLY A 192 13.33 23.29 -19.01
N VAL A 193 14.66 23.24 -19.10
CA VAL A 193 15.42 21.97 -19.16
C VAL A 193 15.20 21.12 -17.90
N ALA A 194 15.26 21.73 -16.71
CA ALA A 194 15.02 21.04 -15.46
C ALA A 194 13.58 20.48 -15.38
N HIS A 195 12.59 21.27 -15.81
CA HIS A 195 11.18 20.86 -15.82
C HIS A 195 10.92 19.72 -16.81
N ASP A 196 11.50 19.77 -17.99
CA ASP A 196 11.39 18.69 -18.97
C ASP A 196 12.06 17.42 -18.49
N ARG A 197 13.21 17.53 -17.80
CA ARG A 197 13.86 16.39 -17.14
C ARG A 197 12.99 15.79 -16.05
N GLN A 198 12.39 16.62 -15.20
CA GLN A 198 11.43 16.17 -14.17
C GLN A 198 10.24 15.46 -14.79
N ARG A 199 9.67 15.98 -15.90
CA ARG A 199 8.58 15.33 -16.64
C ARG A 199 8.99 13.97 -17.19
N GLN A 200 10.18 13.85 -17.79
CA GLN A 200 10.70 12.57 -18.30
C GLN A 200 10.86 11.54 -17.17
N LEU A 201 11.41 11.94 -16.02
CA LEU A 201 11.56 11.09 -14.84
C LEU A 201 10.20 10.64 -14.30
N LEU A 202 9.25 11.58 -14.17
CA LEU A 202 7.89 11.29 -13.74
C LEU A 202 7.18 10.31 -14.68
N GLN A 203 7.35 10.47 -16.00
CA GLN A 203 6.77 9.56 -16.99
C GLN A 203 7.35 8.15 -16.86
N ARG A 204 8.67 8.02 -16.69
CA ARG A 204 9.33 6.73 -16.44
C ARG A 204 8.85 6.08 -15.16
N GLN A 205 8.73 6.84 -14.08
CA GLN A 205 8.20 6.35 -12.81
C GLN A 205 6.76 5.86 -12.96
N LYS A 206 5.87 6.68 -13.56
CA LYS A 206 4.46 6.29 -13.85
C LYS A 206 4.35 5.03 -14.69
N LEU A 207 5.26 4.86 -15.67
CA LEU A 207 5.31 3.65 -16.50
C LEU A 207 5.61 2.41 -15.66
N MET A 208 6.61 2.48 -14.78
CA MET A 208 6.99 1.38 -13.88
C MET A 208 6.03 1.17 -12.70
N GLU A 209 5.28 2.20 -12.29
CA GLU A 209 4.18 2.08 -11.31
C GLU A 209 2.95 1.35 -11.88
N GLY A 210 2.96 0.98 -13.16
CA GLY A 210 1.91 0.17 -13.78
C GLY A 210 0.83 0.98 -14.51
N LYS A 211 1.04 2.26 -14.82
CA LYS A 211 0.10 2.99 -15.68
C LYS A 211 0.14 2.49 -17.13
N ALA A 212 1.33 2.24 -17.67
CA ALA A 212 1.50 1.63 -18.99
C ALA A 212 1.14 0.13 -19.00
N GLU A 213 1.32 -0.55 -17.84
CA GLU A 213 0.85 -1.92 -17.63
C GLU A 213 -0.62 -2.07 -17.96
N ALA A 214 -1.44 -1.17 -17.39
CA ALA A 214 -2.88 -1.19 -17.52
C ALA A 214 -3.36 -0.96 -18.96
N THR A 215 -2.57 -0.24 -19.77
CA THR A 215 -2.93 0.12 -21.15
C THR A 215 -2.46 -0.91 -22.17
N PHE A 216 -1.32 -1.58 -21.96
CA PHE A 216 -0.75 -2.45 -23.00
C PHE A 216 -0.21 -3.78 -22.48
N LEU A 217 0.73 -3.77 -21.52
CA LEU A 217 1.46 -4.99 -21.13
C LEU A 217 0.54 -6.05 -20.53
N ARG A 218 -0.35 -5.67 -19.60
CA ARG A 218 -1.26 -6.61 -18.95
C ARG A 218 -2.30 -7.17 -19.93
N PRO A 219 -3.06 -6.34 -20.69
CA PRO A 219 -3.96 -6.85 -21.72
C PRO A 219 -3.28 -7.80 -22.71
N LEU A 220 -2.06 -7.48 -23.15
CA LEU A 220 -1.28 -8.30 -24.07
C LEU A 220 -0.96 -9.67 -23.45
N LEU A 221 -0.35 -9.69 -22.26
CA LEU A 221 0.04 -10.93 -21.59
C LEU A 221 -1.17 -11.79 -21.23
N THR A 222 -2.24 -11.20 -20.69
CA THR A 222 -3.49 -11.95 -20.40
C THR A 222 -4.07 -12.54 -21.68
N GLY A 223 -4.11 -11.76 -22.77
CA GLY A 223 -4.50 -12.22 -24.10
C GLY A 223 -3.70 -13.43 -24.56
N THR A 224 -2.37 -13.32 -24.55
CA THR A 224 -1.45 -14.38 -24.99
C THR A 224 -1.61 -15.64 -24.16
N PHE A 225 -1.60 -15.54 -22.82
CA PHE A 225 -1.74 -16.68 -21.93
C PHE A 225 -3.08 -17.39 -22.11
N ASN A 226 -4.18 -16.64 -22.28
CA ASN A 226 -5.49 -17.25 -22.52
C ASN A 226 -5.61 -17.87 -23.91
N GLY A 227 -4.97 -17.28 -24.93
CA GLY A 227 -4.84 -17.89 -26.25
C GLY A 227 -4.06 -19.22 -26.21
N ILE A 228 -2.91 -19.25 -25.51
CA ILE A 228 -2.12 -20.47 -25.29
C ILE A 228 -2.95 -21.51 -24.53
N ARG A 229 -3.61 -21.12 -23.43
CA ARG A 229 -4.50 -22.02 -22.68
C ARG A 229 -5.56 -22.63 -23.59
N ARG A 230 -6.22 -21.82 -24.42
CA ARG A 230 -7.24 -22.29 -25.36
C ARG A 230 -6.68 -23.30 -26.36
N ARG A 231 -5.47 -23.06 -26.87
CA ARG A 231 -4.78 -23.98 -27.79
C ARG A 231 -4.41 -25.31 -27.14
N LEU A 232 -3.97 -25.29 -25.87
CA LEU A 232 -3.49 -26.46 -25.14
C LEU A 232 -4.60 -27.24 -24.41
N SER A 233 -5.78 -26.66 -24.23
CA SER A 233 -6.88 -27.30 -23.49
C SER A 233 -7.62 -28.33 -24.34
N SER A 234 -7.90 -29.49 -23.76
CA SER A 234 -8.79 -30.47 -24.39
C SER A 234 -10.24 -29.95 -24.44
N VAL A 235 -11.03 -30.50 -25.36
CA VAL A 235 -12.48 -30.22 -25.46
C VAL A 235 -13.19 -30.50 -24.13
N SER A 236 -12.84 -31.61 -23.45
CA SER A 236 -13.39 -31.97 -22.14
C SER A 236 -13.02 -30.99 -21.02
N THR A 237 -11.89 -30.29 -21.14
CA THR A 237 -11.44 -29.24 -20.21
C THR A 237 -12.20 -27.95 -20.44
N LEU A 238 -12.42 -27.56 -21.71
CA LEU A 238 -13.12 -26.33 -22.08
C LEU A 238 -14.62 -26.40 -21.83
N LEU A 239 -15.21 -27.59 -21.97
CA LEU A 239 -16.62 -27.81 -21.70
C LEU A 239 -16.91 -28.09 -20.22
N SER A 240 -15.93 -28.36 -19.37
CA SER A 240 -16.17 -28.58 -17.93
C SER A 240 -15.98 -27.29 -17.15
N PRO A 241 -17.02 -26.71 -16.50
CA PRO A 241 -16.89 -25.45 -15.78
C PRO A 241 -15.81 -25.47 -14.70
N THR A 242 -15.65 -26.59 -13.99
CA THR A 242 -14.64 -26.73 -12.92
C THR A 242 -13.23 -26.82 -13.47
N LYS A 243 -13.01 -27.58 -14.56
CA LYS A 243 -11.71 -27.65 -15.23
C LYS A 243 -11.36 -26.32 -15.93
N LEU A 244 -12.37 -25.66 -16.51
CA LEU A 244 -12.26 -24.33 -17.10
C LEU A 244 -11.87 -23.29 -16.03
N LEU A 245 -12.48 -23.34 -14.85
CA LEU A 245 -12.13 -22.49 -13.73
C LEU A 245 -10.65 -22.66 -13.36
N GLY A 246 -10.21 -23.87 -13.04
CA GLY A 246 -8.83 -24.13 -12.60
C GLY A 246 -7.78 -23.73 -13.64
N THR A 247 -7.98 -24.12 -14.91
CA THR A 247 -7.04 -23.74 -15.98
C THR A 247 -7.03 -22.25 -16.28
N SER A 248 -8.18 -21.57 -16.18
CA SER A 248 -8.27 -20.12 -16.37
C SER A 248 -7.69 -19.34 -15.19
N MET A 249 -7.81 -19.85 -13.97
CA MET A 249 -7.14 -19.29 -12.79
C MET A 249 -5.62 -19.31 -12.94
N LEU A 250 -5.07 -20.44 -13.42
CA LEU A 250 -3.63 -20.57 -13.65
C LEU A 250 -3.14 -19.67 -14.80
N SER A 251 -3.87 -19.57 -15.91
CA SER A 251 -3.45 -18.71 -17.03
C SER A 251 -3.55 -17.23 -16.71
N ALA A 252 -4.70 -16.78 -16.17
CA ALA A 252 -4.91 -15.38 -15.81
C ALA A 252 -4.02 -14.98 -14.62
N GLY A 253 -3.93 -15.84 -13.60
CA GLY A 253 -3.04 -15.65 -12.47
C GLY A 253 -1.57 -15.59 -12.89
N GLY A 254 -1.12 -16.53 -13.72
CA GLY A 254 0.24 -16.55 -14.25
C GLY A 254 0.58 -15.29 -15.06
N ALA A 255 -0.33 -14.82 -15.92
CA ALA A 255 -0.17 -13.56 -16.63
C ALA A 255 -0.07 -12.36 -15.68
N GLY A 256 -0.94 -12.29 -14.66
CA GLY A 256 -0.90 -11.24 -13.64
C GLY A 256 0.38 -11.25 -12.81
N ALA A 257 0.84 -12.45 -12.42
CA ALA A 257 2.10 -12.66 -11.72
C ALA A 257 3.29 -12.18 -12.56
N LEU A 258 3.41 -12.66 -13.80
CA LEU A 258 4.48 -12.30 -14.71
C LEU A 258 4.52 -10.79 -14.97
N THR A 259 3.35 -10.18 -15.19
CA THR A 259 3.24 -8.73 -15.39
C THR A 259 3.83 -7.96 -14.21
N ARG A 260 3.44 -8.32 -12.97
CA ARG A 260 3.96 -7.69 -11.75
C ARG A 260 5.44 -7.97 -11.53
N ALA A 261 5.88 -9.19 -11.78
CA ALA A 261 7.28 -9.57 -11.69
C ALA A 261 8.15 -8.72 -12.63
N ILE A 262 7.74 -8.53 -13.90
CA ILE A 262 8.46 -7.69 -14.87
C ILE A 262 8.58 -6.25 -14.36
N LEU A 263 7.49 -5.68 -13.85
CA LEU A 263 7.48 -4.28 -13.40
C LEU A 263 8.32 -4.07 -12.14
N GLU A 264 8.10 -4.87 -11.11
CA GLU A 264 8.79 -4.71 -9.83
C GLU A 264 10.28 -5.11 -9.95
N THR A 265 10.61 -6.14 -10.72
CA THR A 265 12.02 -6.45 -11.03
C THR A 265 12.63 -5.33 -11.87
N GLY A 266 11.88 -4.74 -12.79
CA GLY A 266 12.31 -3.56 -13.55
C GLY A 266 12.70 -2.38 -12.65
N LYS A 267 11.99 -2.15 -11.54
CA LYS A 267 12.36 -1.14 -10.54
C LYS A 267 13.66 -1.47 -9.80
N ALA A 268 14.01 -2.76 -9.69
CA ALA A 268 15.20 -3.25 -8.98
C ALA A 268 16.46 -3.29 -9.84
N LEU A 269 16.35 -3.22 -11.18
CA LEU A 269 17.45 -3.37 -12.13
C LEU A 269 18.14 -2.04 -12.45
N SER A 270 19.45 -2.08 -12.74
CA SER A 270 20.24 -0.89 -13.07
C SER A 270 19.79 -0.15 -14.33
N ARG A 271 19.39 -0.88 -15.38
CA ARG A 271 19.03 -0.27 -16.68
C ARG A 271 17.69 0.47 -16.68
N THR A 272 16.77 0.06 -15.81
CA THR A 272 15.37 0.53 -15.82
C THR A 272 15.00 1.27 -14.55
N GLY A 273 15.52 0.82 -13.40
CA GLY A 273 15.26 1.38 -12.08
C GLY A 273 16.22 2.49 -11.67
N GLN A 274 17.26 2.79 -12.46
CA GLN A 274 18.23 3.86 -12.17
C GLN A 274 18.24 4.95 -13.26
N THR A 275 18.73 6.12 -12.88
CA THR A 275 18.96 7.24 -13.80
C THR A 275 20.24 7.96 -13.43
N GLN A 276 20.84 8.61 -14.42
CA GLN A 276 21.91 9.59 -14.18
C GLN A 276 21.29 10.96 -13.92
N ILE A 277 21.74 11.60 -12.84
CA ILE A 277 21.39 12.96 -12.42
C ILE A 277 22.66 13.79 -12.23
N ASP A 278 22.53 15.10 -12.17
CA ASP A 278 23.67 15.96 -11.89
C ASP A 278 24.10 15.84 -10.42
N ASN A 279 25.40 15.66 -10.22
CA ASN A 279 26.02 15.45 -8.91
C ASN A 279 26.22 16.77 -8.12
N LEU A 280 25.78 17.91 -8.66
CA LEU A 280 25.89 19.24 -8.04
C LEU A 280 27.34 19.71 -7.76
N VAL A 281 28.36 19.00 -8.25
CA VAL A 281 29.79 19.40 -8.17
C VAL A 281 30.54 19.22 -9.50
N GLY A 282 29.79 19.15 -10.60
CA GLY A 282 30.33 18.91 -11.94
C GLY A 282 30.40 17.42 -12.22
N GLY A 283 29.61 16.97 -13.19
CA GLY A 283 29.47 15.56 -13.55
C GLY A 283 28.14 14.94 -13.12
N ARG A 284 27.98 13.65 -13.43
CA ARG A 284 26.74 12.89 -13.23
C ARG A 284 26.93 11.80 -12.18
N GLN A 285 25.86 11.54 -11.44
CA GLN A 285 25.76 10.47 -10.45
C GLN A 285 24.58 9.57 -10.82
N THR A 286 24.80 8.25 -10.77
CA THR A 286 23.76 7.25 -10.96
C THR A 286 23.00 7.04 -9.65
N VAL A 287 21.68 7.21 -9.69
CA VAL A 287 20.79 7.05 -8.52
C VAL A 287 19.56 6.21 -8.84
N ASN A 288 18.96 5.61 -7.81
CA ASN A 288 17.74 4.82 -7.96
C ASN A 288 16.50 5.73 -8.14
N LEU A 289 15.62 5.39 -9.07
CA LEU A 289 14.33 6.07 -9.29
C LEU A 289 13.29 5.71 -8.21
N PHE A 290 13.46 4.55 -7.59
CA PHE A 290 12.63 4.03 -6.52
C PHE A 290 13.49 3.67 -5.32
N ARG A 291 12.96 3.91 -4.13
CA ARG A 291 13.54 3.43 -2.88
C ARG A 291 12.68 2.31 -2.31
N LEU A 292 13.30 1.38 -1.60
CA LEU A 292 12.57 0.45 -0.73
C LEU A 292 12.20 1.19 0.55
N ALA A 293 10.97 1.68 0.62
CA ALA A 293 10.43 2.32 1.80
C ALA A 293 9.79 1.31 2.73
N ARG A 294 9.88 1.58 4.03
CA ARG A 294 9.25 0.78 5.09
C ARG A 294 8.13 1.60 5.73
N LEU A 295 7.27 0.94 6.50
CA LEU A 295 6.25 1.65 7.29
C LEU A 295 6.93 2.33 8.48
N ASP A 296 7.77 1.58 9.17
CA ASP A 296 8.61 2.05 10.26
C ASP A 296 10.07 1.79 9.90
N GLU A 297 10.84 2.87 9.73
CA GLU A 297 12.26 2.81 9.39
C GLU A 297 13.14 2.44 10.60
N SER A 298 12.58 2.45 11.82
CA SER A 298 13.28 2.08 13.06
C SER A 298 13.22 0.59 13.39
N THR A 299 12.26 -0.13 12.80
CA THR A 299 12.08 -1.58 12.98
C THR A 299 12.71 -2.34 11.81
N ASP A 300 13.13 -3.58 12.06
CA ASP A 300 13.64 -4.47 11.02
C ASP A 300 12.60 -4.70 9.90
N ALA A 301 13.08 -4.75 8.67
CA ALA A 301 12.25 -5.13 7.53
C ALA A 301 11.89 -6.61 7.59
N LEU A 302 10.70 -6.95 7.08
CA LEU A 302 10.33 -8.33 6.82
C LEU A 302 11.35 -9.01 5.88
N ARG A 303 11.75 -10.24 6.21
CA ARG A 303 12.69 -11.04 5.42
C ARG A 303 12.12 -12.40 5.05
N TRP A 304 12.75 -13.07 4.09
CA TRP A 304 12.42 -14.45 3.75
C TRP A 304 12.56 -15.43 4.92
N SER A 305 13.45 -15.16 5.88
CA SER A 305 13.58 -15.95 7.11
C SER A 305 12.29 -15.98 7.94
N ASP A 306 11.47 -14.94 7.86
CA ASP A 306 10.22 -14.81 8.61
C ASP A 306 9.08 -15.63 8.00
N ALA A 307 9.29 -16.23 6.81
CA ALA A 307 8.31 -17.09 6.15
C ALA A 307 7.90 -18.30 6.99
N ARG A 308 8.69 -18.70 7.99
CA ARG A 308 8.31 -19.76 8.96
C ARG A 308 7.02 -19.42 9.70
N ARG A 309 6.69 -18.14 9.85
CA ARG A 309 5.46 -17.64 10.51
C ARG A 309 4.28 -17.49 9.55
N LEU A 310 4.42 -17.91 8.29
CA LEU A 310 3.37 -17.79 7.28
C LEU A 310 2.03 -18.40 7.70
N PRO A 311 1.95 -19.55 8.41
CA PRO A 311 0.68 -20.07 8.91
C PRO A 311 -0.07 -19.08 9.83
N ASP A 312 0.65 -18.46 10.77
CA ASP A 312 0.09 -17.45 11.67
C ASP A 312 -0.33 -16.19 10.91
N THR A 313 0.49 -15.76 9.95
CA THR A 313 0.19 -14.61 9.08
C THR A 313 -1.07 -14.86 8.26
N LEU A 314 -1.27 -16.08 7.73
CA LEU A 314 -2.49 -16.44 7.01
C LEU A 314 -3.73 -16.41 7.90
N LEU A 315 -3.62 -16.87 9.15
CA LEU A 315 -4.71 -16.77 10.12
C LEU A 315 -5.04 -15.31 10.43
N ASP A 316 -4.03 -14.45 10.57
CA ASP A 316 -4.23 -13.03 10.83
C ASP A 316 -4.83 -12.30 9.61
N ILE A 317 -4.47 -12.70 8.39
CA ILE A 317 -5.13 -12.26 7.16
C ILE A 317 -6.58 -12.72 7.12
N ALA A 318 -6.88 -13.98 7.46
CA ALA A 318 -8.24 -14.51 7.45
C ALA A 318 -9.15 -13.79 8.47
N ARG A 319 -8.63 -13.53 9.68
CA ARG A 319 -9.32 -12.73 10.70
C ARG A 319 -9.56 -11.29 10.24
N GLU A 320 -8.58 -10.68 9.57
CA GLU A 320 -8.71 -9.33 9.03
C GLU A 320 -9.74 -9.28 7.88
N ALA A 321 -9.71 -10.26 6.99
CA ALA A 321 -10.69 -10.43 5.92
C ALA A 321 -12.11 -10.62 6.48
N GLY A 322 -12.28 -11.44 7.53
CA GLY A 322 -13.56 -11.59 8.22
C GLY A 322 -14.06 -10.27 8.83
N ALA A 323 -13.17 -9.48 9.43
CA ALA A 323 -13.52 -8.17 9.99
C ALA A 323 -13.93 -7.15 8.90
N LEU A 324 -13.28 -7.19 7.74
CA LEU A 324 -13.66 -6.38 6.57
C LEU A 324 -15.00 -6.85 5.98
N ALA A 325 -15.21 -8.16 5.84
CA ALA A 325 -16.45 -8.74 5.34
C ALA A 325 -17.65 -8.45 6.23
N ALA A 326 -17.43 -8.23 7.53
CA ALA A 326 -18.48 -7.82 8.47
C ALA A 326 -18.83 -6.33 8.41
N GLN A 327 -18.05 -5.48 7.72
CA GLN A 327 -18.33 -4.04 7.61
C GLN A 327 -19.73 -3.67 7.09
N PRO A 328 -20.28 -4.34 6.06
CA PRO A 328 -21.63 -4.06 5.57
C PRO A 328 -22.71 -4.27 6.66
N LEU A 329 -22.47 -5.21 7.59
CA LEU A 329 -23.42 -5.56 8.66
C LEU A 329 -23.42 -4.55 9.82
N THR A 330 -22.53 -3.55 9.78
CA THR A 330 -22.38 -2.60 10.88
C THR A 330 -23.43 -1.51 10.89
N SER A 331 -23.96 -1.15 9.72
CA SER A 331 -25.04 -0.17 9.60
C SER A 331 -25.73 -0.26 8.24
N PRO A 332 -27.02 0.13 8.13
CA PRO A 332 -27.75 0.16 6.86
C PRO A 332 -27.10 1.07 5.80
N ARG A 333 -26.53 2.22 6.22
CA ARG A 333 -25.82 3.12 5.30
C ARG A 333 -24.57 2.46 4.71
N MET A 334 -23.82 1.73 5.53
CA MET A 334 -22.62 1.03 5.08
C MET A 334 -22.97 -0.16 4.18
N ALA A 335 -24.03 -0.90 4.50
CA ALA A 335 -24.59 -1.91 3.61
C ALA A 335 -24.95 -1.32 2.23
N MET A 336 -25.65 -0.18 2.20
CA MET A 336 -26.05 0.47 0.96
C MET A 336 -24.85 0.99 0.16
N GLN A 337 -23.84 1.57 0.82
CA GLN A 337 -22.63 2.04 0.14
C GLN A 337 -21.83 0.89 -0.49
N VAL A 338 -21.65 -0.21 0.25
CA VAL A 338 -20.98 -1.42 -0.27
C VAL A 338 -21.79 -2.06 -1.39
N ALA A 339 -23.11 -2.15 -1.23
CA ALA A 339 -24.00 -2.66 -2.28
C ALA A 339 -23.93 -1.81 -3.54
N ARG A 340 -23.91 -0.48 -3.42
CA ARG A 340 -23.78 0.45 -4.55
C ARG A 340 -22.43 0.27 -5.26
N ASP A 341 -21.34 0.20 -4.51
CA ASP A 341 -20.00 -0.01 -5.07
C ASP A 341 -19.92 -1.38 -5.78
N LEU A 342 -20.40 -2.44 -5.12
CA LEU A 342 -20.49 -3.78 -5.70
C LEU A 342 -21.34 -3.81 -6.98
N LEU A 343 -22.53 -3.23 -6.97
CA LEU A 343 -23.45 -3.23 -8.11
C LEU A 343 -22.93 -2.39 -9.28
N LEU A 344 -22.49 -1.16 -9.02
CA LEU A 344 -22.09 -0.23 -10.09
C LEU A 344 -20.70 -0.57 -10.64
N ARG A 345 -19.71 -0.70 -9.77
CA ARG A 345 -18.31 -0.79 -10.17
C ARG A 345 -17.91 -2.22 -10.49
N HIS A 346 -18.27 -3.17 -9.64
CA HIS A 346 -17.80 -4.54 -9.79
C HIS A 346 -18.73 -5.39 -10.68
N ILE A 347 -20.02 -5.50 -10.36
CA ILE A 347 -20.99 -6.28 -11.15
C ILE A 347 -21.27 -5.60 -12.49
N GLY A 348 -21.77 -4.36 -12.45
CA GLY A 348 -22.08 -3.58 -13.66
C GLY A 348 -20.85 -3.40 -14.55
N GLY A 349 -19.69 -3.13 -13.96
CA GLY A 349 -18.44 -3.03 -14.69
C GLY A 349 -18.03 -4.34 -15.38
N ASN A 350 -18.11 -5.49 -14.71
CA ASN A 350 -17.74 -6.77 -15.33
C ASN A 350 -18.78 -7.24 -16.38
N ILE A 351 -20.06 -6.88 -16.24
CA ILE A 351 -21.06 -7.13 -17.28
C ILE A 351 -20.72 -6.30 -18.53
N PHE A 352 -20.47 -4.99 -18.34
CA PHE A 352 -20.11 -4.10 -19.45
C PHE A 352 -18.82 -4.54 -20.14
N THR A 353 -17.77 -4.87 -19.37
CA THR A 353 -16.52 -5.36 -19.97
C THR A 353 -16.70 -6.71 -20.64
N GLY A 354 -17.57 -7.58 -20.13
CA GLY A 354 -17.95 -8.84 -20.78
C GLY A 354 -18.59 -8.65 -22.16
N TRP A 355 -19.46 -7.64 -22.31
CA TRP A 355 -20.05 -7.29 -23.62
C TRP A 355 -18.99 -6.79 -24.61
N VAL A 356 -18.16 -5.84 -24.19
CA VAL A 356 -17.10 -5.30 -25.06
C VAL A 356 -16.06 -6.37 -25.40
N ALA A 357 -15.71 -7.23 -24.43
CA ALA A 357 -14.82 -8.36 -24.64
C ALA A 357 -15.35 -9.31 -25.71
N THR A 358 -16.64 -9.66 -25.63
CA THR A 358 -17.29 -10.54 -26.60
C THR A 358 -17.18 -9.98 -28.02
N GLY A 359 -17.48 -8.68 -28.20
CA GLY A 359 -17.33 -7.99 -29.49
C GLY A 359 -15.89 -7.88 -29.97
N GLY A 360 -14.94 -7.52 -29.09
CA GLY A 360 -13.52 -7.45 -29.44
C GLY A 360 -12.95 -8.81 -29.87
N GLY A 361 -13.37 -9.89 -29.21
CA GLY A 361 -13.02 -11.24 -29.59
C GLY A 361 -13.47 -11.63 -30.98
N THR A 362 -14.75 -11.41 -31.30
CA THR A 362 -15.29 -11.74 -32.62
C THR A 362 -14.66 -10.88 -33.72
N LEU A 363 -14.41 -9.59 -33.46
CA LEU A 363 -13.73 -8.70 -34.40
C LEU A 363 -12.28 -9.13 -34.69
N LEU A 364 -11.53 -9.64 -33.71
CA LEU A 364 -10.19 -10.17 -34.00
C LEU A 364 -10.26 -11.53 -34.70
N ALA A 365 -11.21 -12.37 -34.32
CA ALA A 365 -11.36 -13.68 -34.91
C ALA A 365 -11.83 -13.65 -36.37
N SER A 366 -12.59 -12.62 -36.78
CA SER A 366 -13.02 -12.44 -38.18
C SER A 366 -11.85 -12.33 -39.14
N VAL A 367 -10.73 -11.73 -38.72
CA VAL A 367 -9.49 -11.62 -39.51
C VAL A 367 -8.96 -13.00 -39.91
N VAL A 368 -9.00 -13.96 -38.99
CA VAL A 368 -8.49 -15.32 -39.23
C VAL A 368 -9.57 -16.23 -39.82
N ARG A 369 -10.85 -15.98 -39.54
CA ARG A 369 -11.98 -16.75 -40.07
C ARG A 369 -12.42 -16.30 -41.47
N GLY A 370 -11.94 -15.16 -41.99
CA GLY A 370 -12.26 -14.67 -43.33
C GLY A 370 -13.74 -14.27 -43.53
N GLY A 371 -14.48 -13.98 -42.45
CA GLY A 371 -15.93 -13.75 -42.47
C GLY A 371 -16.48 -13.26 -41.13
N TYR A 372 -17.79 -13.40 -40.89
CA TYR A 372 -18.40 -13.01 -39.60
C TYR A 372 -17.71 -13.79 -38.47
N GLY A 373 -17.15 -13.08 -37.47
CA GLY A 373 -16.23 -13.63 -36.47
C GLY A 373 -16.83 -14.62 -35.47
N THR A 374 -18.01 -15.18 -35.75
CA THR A 374 -18.65 -16.26 -35.00
C THR A 374 -18.07 -17.62 -35.39
N PRO A 375 -17.87 -18.56 -34.45
CA PRO A 375 -17.41 -19.89 -34.78
C PRO A 375 -18.39 -20.64 -35.70
N ALA A 376 -17.88 -21.41 -36.66
CA ALA A 376 -18.72 -22.30 -37.47
C ALA A 376 -19.19 -23.51 -36.64
N SER A 377 -20.31 -24.14 -37.04
CA SER A 377 -20.78 -25.38 -36.41
C SER A 377 -19.70 -26.45 -36.53
N GLY A 378 -19.26 -27.02 -35.40
CA GLY A 378 -18.18 -28.01 -35.35
C GLY A 378 -16.76 -27.46 -35.37
N GLU A 379 -16.56 -26.14 -35.30
CA GLU A 379 -15.22 -25.55 -35.20
C GLU A 379 -14.50 -26.09 -33.95
N ALA A 380 -13.31 -26.66 -34.16
CA ALA A 380 -12.49 -27.17 -33.07
C ALA A 380 -12.18 -26.04 -32.06
N PRO A 381 -12.35 -26.27 -30.74
CA PRO A 381 -12.08 -25.24 -29.73
C PRO A 381 -10.64 -24.72 -29.74
N SER A 382 -9.69 -25.48 -30.28
CA SER A 382 -8.27 -25.14 -30.42
C SER A 382 -7.90 -24.52 -31.78
N SER A 383 -8.88 -24.24 -32.64
CA SER A 383 -8.65 -23.60 -33.95
C SER A 383 -7.96 -22.24 -33.80
N ALA A 384 -7.30 -21.78 -34.87
CA ALA A 384 -6.69 -20.45 -34.90
C ALA A 384 -7.72 -19.33 -34.63
N GLY A 385 -8.93 -19.44 -35.21
CA GLY A 385 -10.03 -18.50 -34.97
C GLY A 385 -10.46 -18.46 -33.50
N SER A 386 -10.60 -19.62 -32.85
CA SER A 386 -10.97 -19.71 -31.43
C SER A 386 -9.88 -19.20 -30.49
N VAL A 387 -8.61 -19.43 -30.82
CA VAL A 387 -7.46 -18.90 -30.07
C VAL A 387 -7.40 -17.37 -30.16
N VAL A 388 -7.53 -16.81 -31.38
CA VAL A 388 -7.54 -15.35 -31.60
C VAL A 388 -8.76 -14.70 -30.96
N GLN A 389 -9.92 -15.37 -30.98
CA GLN A 389 -11.11 -14.90 -30.27
C GLN A 389 -10.86 -14.78 -28.76
N GLN A 390 -10.29 -15.82 -28.14
CA GLN A 390 -10.00 -15.83 -26.70
C GLN A 390 -8.95 -14.77 -26.31
N TYR A 391 -7.95 -14.57 -27.17
CA TYR A 391 -6.97 -13.49 -27.03
C TYR A 391 -7.67 -12.13 -27.03
N GLY A 392 -8.50 -11.85 -28.05
CA GLY A 392 -9.22 -10.58 -28.19
C GLY A 392 -10.19 -10.30 -27.06
N GLN A 393 -10.93 -11.31 -26.60
CA GLN A 393 -11.81 -11.18 -25.43
C GLN A 393 -11.03 -10.75 -24.19
N SER A 394 -9.89 -11.41 -23.93
CA SER A 394 -9.09 -11.16 -22.73
C SER A 394 -8.41 -9.79 -22.79
N PHE A 395 -7.86 -9.43 -23.95
CA PHE A 395 -7.25 -8.12 -24.19
C PHE A 395 -8.26 -6.99 -23.99
N SER A 396 -9.41 -7.05 -24.67
CA SER A 396 -10.45 -6.02 -24.57
C SER A 396 -11.03 -5.94 -23.15
N ASN A 397 -11.24 -7.07 -22.48
CA ASN A 397 -11.73 -7.09 -21.10
C ASN A 397 -10.78 -6.35 -20.14
N ASP A 398 -9.47 -6.61 -20.22
CA ASP A 398 -8.49 -5.94 -19.33
C ASP A 398 -8.36 -4.44 -19.66
N THR A 399 -8.32 -4.08 -20.94
CA THR A 399 -8.23 -2.67 -21.38
C THR A 399 -9.43 -1.85 -20.90
N VAL A 400 -10.66 -2.36 -21.14
CA VAL A 400 -11.89 -1.66 -20.73
C VAL A 400 -12.02 -1.62 -19.21
N TRP A 401 -11.67 -2.71 -18.52
CA TRP A 401 -11.75 -2.77 -17.06
C TRP A 401 -10.87 -1.72 -16.40
N ASN A 402 -9.64 -1.54 -16.87
CA ASN A 402 -8.72 -0.56 -16.32
C ASN A 402 -9.21 0.88 -16.56
N SER A 403 -9.73 1.17 -17.75
CA SER A 403 -10.34 2.47 -18.07
C SER A 403 -11.57 2.75 -17.21
N LEU A 404 -12.45 1.76 -17.07
CA LEU A 404 -13.65 1.89 -16.25
C LEU A 404 -13.32 2.08 -14.77
N LYS A 405 -12.33 1.35 -14.24
CA LYS A 405 -11.86 1.51 -12.86
C LYS A 405 -11.29 2.90 -12.60
N SER A 406 -10.63 3.50 -13.60
CA SER A 406 -10.16 4.88 -13.53
C SER A 406 -11.32 5.88 -13.51
N ALA A 407 -12.34 5.68 -14.36
CA ALA A 407 -13.49 6.57 -14.45
C ALA A 407 -14.42 6.47 -13.23
N LEU A 408 -14.60 5.26 -12.69
CA LEU A 408 -15.38 4.97 -11.49
C LEU A 408 -14.51 5.03 -10.21
N GLY A 409 -13.42 5.79 -10.23
CA GLY A 409 -12.53 5.96 -9.09
C GLY A 409 -13.26 6.46 -7.84
N ASP A 410 -14.17 7.42 -8.02
CA ASP A 410 -14.86 8.14 -6.95
C ASP A 410 -15.97 7.35 -6.27
N THR A 411 -16.43 6.25 -6.87
CA THR A 411 -17.44 5.37 -6.25
C THR A 411 -16.83 4.33 -5.31
N ARG A 412 -15.49 4.25 -5.25
CA ARG A 412 -14.76 3.28 -4.44
C ARG A 412 -15.07 3.45 -2.96
N GLN A 413 -15.51 2.38 -2.32
CA GLN A 413 -15.61 2.34 -0.86
C GLN A 413 -14.32 1.79 -0.25
N ASP A 414 -13.72 2.53 0.68
CA ASP A 414 -12.56 2.05 1.45
C ASP A 414 -13.02 1.36 2.75
N LEU A 415 -13.25 0.05 2.66
CA LEU A 415 -13.60 -0.78 3.81
C LEU A 415 -12.51 -0.79 4.89
N ALA A 416 -11.24 -0.69 4.52
CA ALA A 416 -10.13 -0.69 5.48
C ALA A 416 -10.14 0.59 6.32
N ALA A 417 -10.29 1.75 5.68
CA ALA A 417 -10.41 3.03 6.38
C ALA A 417 -11.64 3.09 7.30
N ASN A 418 -12.77 2.53 6.87
CA ASN A 418 -13.98 2.43 7.70
C ASN A 418 -13.77 1.49 8.92
N LEU A 419 -13.12 0.35 8.70
CA LEU A 419 -12.79 -0.59 9.77
C LEU A 419 -11.82 0.03 10.79
N ASP A 420 -10.84 0.80 10.33
CA ASP A 420 -9.91 1.51 11.20
C ASP A 420 -10.63 2.59 12.02
N ARG A 421 -11.46 3.43 11.39
CA ARG A 421 -12.32 4.40 12.11
C ARG A 421 -13.18 3.72 13.17
N ARG A 422 -13.82 2.59 12.84
CA ARG A 422 -14.63 1.83 13.80
C ARG A 422 -13.81 1.29 14.97
N ARG A 423 -12.57 0.86 14.73
CA ARG A 423 -11.65 0.40 15.78
C ARG A 423 -11.24 1.57 16.67
N ASP A 424 -10.97 2.73 16.09
CA ASP A 424 -10.67 3.96 16.83
C ASP A 424 -11.87 4.39 17.70
N ASP A 425 -13.07 4.38 17.16
CA ASP A 425 -14.30 4.67 17.90
C ASP A 425 -14.51 3.67 19.05
N LYS A 426 -14.25 2.38 18.79
CA LYS A 426 -14.33 1.34 19.82
C LYS A 426 -13.28 1.55 20.91
N GLN A 427 -12.05 1.91 20.53
CA GLN A 427 -10.98 2.23 21.47
C GLN A 427 -11.35 3.44 22.35
N ALA A 428 -11.87 4.51 21.73
CA ALA A 428 -12.34 5.70 22.42
C ALA A 428 -13.51 5.38 23.36
N SER A 429 -14.45 4.54 22.93
CA SER A 429 -15.58 4.09 23.75
C SER A 429 -15.16 3.24 24.95
N LEU A 430 -14.21 2.31 24.75
CA LEU A 430 -13.67 1.52 25.86
C LEU A 430 -12.92 2.40 26.85
N TRP A 431 -12.18 3.37 26.34
CA TRP A 431 -11.47 4.35 27.17
C TRP A 431 -12.43 5.22 27.98
N SER A 432 -13.47 5.77 27.37
CA SER A 432 -14.46 6.59 28.08
C SER A 432 -15.24 5.79 29.12
N LYS A 433 -15.60 4.52 28.83
CA LYS A 433 -16.21 3.61 29.81
C LYS A 433 -15.27 3.30 30.96
N ALA A 434 -14.00 3.05 30.68
CA ALA A 434 -12.98 2.79 31.70
C ALA A 434 -12.80 4.02 32.62
N LEU A 435 -12.72 5.23 32.06
CA LEU A 435 -12.64 6.48 32.83
C LEU A 435 -13.88 6.71 33.70
N ALA A 436 -15.09 6.51 33.14
CA ALA A 436 -16.33 6.64 33.91
C ALA A 436 -16.39 5.63 35.07
N MET A 437 -15.94 4.41 34.83
CA MET A 437 -15.88 3.35 35.86
C MET A 437 -14.81 3.63 36.91
N GLN A 438 -13.64 4.13 36.53
CA GLN A 438 -12.58 4.58 37.45
C GLN A 438 -13.09 5.69 38.37
N ASN A 439 -13.79 6.70 37.83
CA ASN A 439 -14.37 7.77 38.64
C ASN A 439 -15.44 7.24 39.61
N ARG A 440 -16.28 6.30 39.18
CA ARG A 440 -17.24 5.63 40.06
C ARG A 440 -16.55 4.83 41.17
N LEU A 441 -15.50 4.08 40.84
CA LEU A 441 -14.72 3.31 41.81
C LEU A 441 -14.02 4.21 42.83
N ARG A 442 -13.46 5.35 42.41
CA ARG A 442 -12.86 6.34 43.33
C ARG A 442 -13.87 6.85 44.38
N LEU A 443 -15.13 7.05 43.99
CA LEU A 443 -16.20 7.42 44.91
C LEU A 443 -16.54 6.27 45.89
N GLN A 444 -16.59 5.03 45.39
CA GLN A 444 -16.86 3.85 46.21
C GLN A 444 -15.72 3.55 47.20
N ILE A 445 -14.46 3.72 46.79
CA ILE A 445 -13.29 3.59 47.69
C ILE A 445 -13.43 4.51 48.89
N LYS A 446 -13.81 5.78 48.70
CA LYS A 446 -14.03 6.72 49.81
C LYS A 446 -15.10 6.22 50.79
N ALA A 447 -16.16 5.58 50.28
CA ALA A 447 -17.25 5.05 51.09
C ALA A 447 -16.90 3.76 51.88
N VAL A 448 -15.86 3.02 51.47
CA VAL A 448 -15.35 1.83 52.17
C VAL A 448 -14.18 2.18 53.11
N ARG A 449 -13.39 3.20 52.78
CA ARG A 449 -12.24 3.65 53.57
C ARG A 449 -12.63 4.12 54.98
N GLN A 450 -13.71 4.90 55.11
CA GLN A 450 -14.21 5.37 56.41
C GLN A 450 -14.56 4.22 57.39
N PRO A 451 -15.33 3.19 56.99
CA PRO A 451 -15.56 2.02 57.85
C PRO A 451 -14.27 1.23 58.15
N ALA A 452 -13.36 1.09 57.18
CA ALA A 452 -12.11 0.37 57.36
C ALA A 452 -11.19 1.03 58.40
N ASP A 453 -11.13 2.36 58.41
CA ASP A 453 -10.36 3.14 59.40
C ASP A 453 -10.93 2.99 60.82
N GLY A 454 -12.26 2.82 60.95
CA GLY A 454 -12.92 2.55 62.22
C GLY A 454 -12.77 1.11 62.72
N ALA A 455 -12.60 0.14 61.81
CA ALA A 455 -12.49 -1.29 62.14
C ALA A 455 -11.06 -1.74 62.55
N GLN A 456 -10.04 -0.90 62.33
CA GLN A 456 -8.62 -1.21 62.58
C GLN A 456 -8.15 -2.53 61.95
N ASP A 457 -8.65 -2.87 60.75
CA ASP A 457 -8.24 -4.06 60.01
C ASP A 457 -7.13 -3.68 59.01
N PRO A 458 -5.84 -4.00 59.29
CA PRO A 458 -4.72 -3.60 58.45
C PRO A 458 -4.76 -4.24 57.06
N GLY A 459 -5.29 -5.46 56.93
CA GLY A 459 -5.42 -6.14 55.64
C GLY A 459 -6.43 -5.43 54.73
N LEU A 460 -7.55 -4.99 55.30
CA LEU A 460 -8.56 -4.19 54.58
C LEU A 460 -8.02 -2.81 54.17
N GLN A 461 -7.29 -2.15 55.07
CA GLN A 461 -6.66 -0.85 54.77
C GLN A 461 -5.63 -0.94 53.65
N ASP A 462 -4.78 -1.96 53.65
CA ASP A 462 -3.79 -2.20 52.61
C ASP A 462 -4.44 -2.52 51.26
N ALA A 463 -5.48 -3.36 51.24
CA ALA A 463 -6.21 -3.70 50.02
C ALA A 463 -6.91 -2.49 49.39
N ILE A 464 -7.57 -1.66 50.20
CA ILE A 464 -8.22 -0.42 49.75
C ILE A 464 -7.15 0.60 49.30
N GLY A 465 -6.03 0.71 50.01
CA GLY A 465 -4.91 1.57 49.66
C GLY A 465 -4.21 1.16 48.36
N ALA A 466 -4.05 -0.13 48.10
CA ALA A 466 -3.53 -0.66 46.84
C ALA A 466 -4.48 -0.34 45.66
N LEU A 467 -5.79 -0.52 45.85
CA LEU A 467 -6.77 -0.15 44.82
C LEU A 467 -6.81 1.37 44.60
N ALA A 468 -6.75 2.19 45.66
CA ALA A 468 -6.71 3.65 45.52
C ALA A 468 -5.48 4.11 44.72
N ARG A 469 -4.30 3.57 45.03
CA ARG A 469 -3.04 3.89 44.32
C ARG A 469 -3.08 3.50 42.85
N SER A 470 -3.54 2.28 42.53
CA SER A 470 -3.68 1.83 41.14
C SER A 470 -4.67 2.68 40.33
N LEU A 471 -5.69 3.25 40.99
CA LEU A 471 -6.62 4.18 40.34
C LEU A 471 -6.11 5.64 40.32
N GLU A 472 -5.22 6.06 41.21
CA GLU A 472 -4.69 7.45 41.30
C GLU A 472 -3.56 7.72 40.29
N GLN A 473 -2.75 6.72 39.93
CA GLN A 473 -1.67 6.87 38.95
C GLN A 473 -2.13 7.11 37.49
N GLY A 474 -3.44 7.07 37.19
CA GLY A 474 -3.93 7.07 35.82
C GLY A 474 -4.69 8.34 35.38
N ALA A 475 -3.98 9.35 34.88
CA ALA A 475 -4.50 10.21 33.80
C ALA A 475 -4.07 9.71 32.40
N GLY A 476 -3.17 8.72 32.32
CA GLY A 476 -2.61 8.23 31.05
C GLY A 476 -2.62 6.71 30.87
N MET A 477 -2.23 5.91 31.87
CA MET A 477 -2.30 4.44 31.83
C MET A 477 -2.48 3.89 33.24
N ILE A 478 -3.54 3.12 33.48
CA ILE A 478 -3.58 2.20 34.62
C ILE A 478 -2.72 1.01 34.22
N GLU A 479 -1.63 0.76 34.93
CA GLU A 479 -0.88 -0.47 34.72
C GLU A 479 -1.74 -1.67 35.16
N ARG A 480 -1.95 -2.61 34.23
CA ARG A 480 -2.76 -3.80 34.47
C ARG A 480 -2.22 -4.61 35.67
N SER A 481 -0.90 -4.66 35.81
CA SER A 481 -0.20 -5.32 36.93
C SER A 481 -0.68 -4.80 38.29
N ASP A 482 -0.81 -3.48 38.43
CA ASP A 482 -1.20 -2.86 39.70
C ASP A 482 -2.67 -3.11 40.04
N LEU A 483 -3.54 -3.12 39.03
CA LEU A 483 -4.96 -3.45 39.21
C LEU A 483 -5.15 -4.94 39.54
N ASP A 484 -4.38 -5.83 38.92
CA ASP A 484 -4.40 -7.27 39.20
C ASP A 484 -3.92 -7.53 40.64
N ALA A 485 -2.83 -6.90 41.08
CA ALA A 485 -2.34 -7.00 42.46
C ALA A 485 -3.36 -6.46 43.50
N ALA A 486 -4.07 -5.38 43.18
CA ALA A 486 -5.11 -4.83 44.05
C ALA A 486 -6.34 -5.75 44.15
N LEU A 487 -6.75 -6.37 43.04
CA LEU A 487 -7.84 -7.36 43.03
C LEU A 487 -7.48 -8.60 43.87
N ASP A 488 -6.25 -9.09 43.78
CA ASP A 488 -5.76 -10.21 44.58
C ASP A 488 -5.69 -9.89 46.07
N ALA A 489 -5.35 -8.65 46.43
CA ALA A 489 -5.36 -8.18 47.83
C ALA A 489 -6.80 -8.15 48.39
N ILE A 490 -7.76 -7.66 47.61
CA ILE A 490 -9.18 -7.66 48.00
C ILE A 490 -9.71 -9.10 48.13
N GLU A 491 -9.29 -10.01 47.25
CA GLU A 491 -9.67 -11.41 47.31
C GLU A 491 -9.18 -12.11 48.58
N ARG A 492 -7.94 -11.83 49.01
CA ARG A 492 -7.41 -12.33 50.28
C ARG A 492 -8.24 -11.86 51.48
N VAL A 493 -8.61 -10.58 51.53
CA VAL A 493 -9.46 -10.02 52.60
C VAL A 493 -10.87 -10.63 52.61
N LEU A 494 -11.41 -10.98 51.44
CA LEU A 494 -12.72 -11.65 51.33
C LEU A 494 -12.67 -13.13 51.72
N GLY A 495 -11.53 -13.81 51.52
CA GLY A 495 -11.31 -15.21 51.89
C GLY A 495 -11.04 -15.41 53.39
N GLU A 496 -10.35 -14.45 54.01
CA GLU A 496 -10.08 -14.41 55.46
C GLU A 496 -10.63 -13.11 56.07
N PRO A 497 -11.97 -12.98 56.18
CA PRO A 497 -12.58 -11.78 56.73
C PRO A 497 -12.32 -11.74 58.24
N GLY A 498 -11.35 -10.92 58.69
CA GLY A 498 -10.94 -10.80 60.08
C GLY A 498 -12.04 -10.26 61.02
N ARG A 499 -11.94 -8.99 61.43
CA ARG A 499 -12.96 -8.31 62.29
C ARG A 499 -13.93 -7.43 61.48
N THR A 500 -13.95 -7.58 60.17
CA THR A 500 -14.73 -6.74 59.26
C THR A 500 -16.22 -7.12 59.29
N ASP A 501 -17.12 -6.14 59.38
CA ASP A 501 -18.56 -6.37 59.41
C ASP A 501 -19.13 -6.82 58.05
N GLY A 502 -20.28 -7.50 58.07
CA GLY A 502 -20.91 -8.03 56.86
C GLY A 502 -21.25 -6.94 55.83
N ALA A 503 -21.58 -5.74 56.27
CA ALA A 503 -21.90 -4.61 55.40
C ALA A 503 -20.65 -4.07 54.66
N THR A 504 -19.49 -3.99 55.31
CA THR A 504 -18.23 -3.59 54.66
C THR A 504 -17.74 -4.67 53.71
N LEU A 505 -17.91 -5.95 54.05
CA LEU A 505 -17.60 -7.07 53.14
C LEU A 505 -18.47 -7.03 51.88
N GLU A 506 -19.76 -6.71 51.96
CA GLU A 506 -20.63 -6.55 50.78
C GLU A 506 -20.21 -5.35 49.90
N ARG A 507 -19.82 -4.23 50.53
CA ARG A 507 -19.28 -3.10 49.79
C ARG A 507 -17.96 -3.44 49.11
N LEU A 508 -17.10 -4.23 49.77
CA LEU A 508 -15.85 -4.72 49.22
C LEU A 508 -16.07 -5.70 48.06
N ARG A 509 -17.08 -6.58 48.11
CA ARG A 509 -17.50 -7.42 46.98
C ARG A 509 -17.95 -6.58 45.79
N THR A 510 -18.73 -5.53 46.04
CA THR A 510 -19.17 -4.57 45.02
C THR A 510 -17.98 -3.85 44.37
N LEU A 511 -17.00 -3.45 45.20
CA LEU A 511 -15.75 -2.83 44.76
C LEU A 511 -14.93 -3.77 43.88
N LYS A 512 -14.74 -5.03 44.31
CA LYS A 512 -14.05 -6.09 43.54
C LYS A 512 -14.72 -6.30 42.20
N SER A 513 -16.05 -6.39 42.16
CA SER A 513 -16.81 -6.56 40.91
C SER A 513 -16.59 -5.39 39.95
N GLY A 514 -16.67 -4.14 40.44
CA GLY A 514 -16.43 -2.95 39.62
C GLY A 514 -14.98 -2.87 39.11
N ALA A 515 -13.98 -3.20 39.94
CA ALA A 515 -12.59 -3.26 39.54
C ALA A 515 -12.32 -4.39 38.52
N GLY A 516 -12.99 -5.53 38.65
CA GLY A 516 -12.95 -6.62 37.67
C GLY A 516 -13.55 -6.23 36.31
N GLN A 517 -14.63 -5.44 36.30
CA GLN A 517 -15.18 -4.87 35.06
C GLN A 517 -14.23 -3.86 34.41
N LEU A 518 -13.58 -3.00 35.21
CA LEU A 518 -12.57 -2.06 34.72
C LEU A 518 -11.40 -2.81 34.07
N ARG A 519 -10.90 -3.86 34.74
CA ARG A 519 -9.88 -4.76 34.20
C ARG A 519 -10.30 -5.36 32.86
N ALA A 520 -11.53 -5.86 32.75
CA ALA A 520 -12.03 -6.44 31.50
C ALA A 520 -12.05 -5.43 30.35
N LEU A 521 -12.43 -4.17 30.62
CA LEU A 521 -12.38 -3.09 29.62
C LEU A 521 -10.95 -2.77 29.19
N LEU A 522 -10.00 -2.73 30.12
CA LEU A 522 -8.58 -2.50 29.83
C LEU A 522 -7.98 -3.64 29.01
N VAL A 523 -8.27 -4.89 29.36
CA VAL A 523 -7.83 -6.07 28.59
C VAL A 523 -8.40 -6.03 27.17
N GLN A 524 -9.68 -5.67 27.01
CA GLN A 524 -10.30 -5.55 25.69
C GLN A 524 -9.67 -4.42 24.86
N ARG A 525 -9.34 -3.29 25.49
CA ARG A 525 -8.63 -2.18 24.83
C ARG A 525 -7.22 -2.59 24.41
N GLN A 526 -6.47 -3.26 25.30
CA GLN A 526 -5.12 -3.72 24.99
C GLN A 526 -5.13 -4.73 23.84
N ALA A 527 -6.04 -5.70 23.86
CA ALA A 527 -6.17 -6.66 22.76
C ALA A 527 -6.47 -5.98 21.41
N LEU A 528 -7.22 -4.87 21.40
CA LEU A 528 -7.45 -4.08 20.18
C LEU A 528 -6.20 -3.31 19.74
N LEU A 529 -5.42 -2.79 20.68
CA LEU A 529 -4.15 -2.11 20.42
C LEU A 529 -3.10 -3.09 19.89
N ASP A 530 -2.96 -4.26 20.50
CA ASP A 530 -2.03 -5.31 20.06
C ASP A 530 -2.41 -5.80 18.64
N TRP A 531 -3.70 -5.96 18.38
CA TRP A 531 -4.20 -6.32 17.05
C TRP A 531 -3.90 -5.25 15.99
N ARG A 532 -3.89 -3.97 16.39
CA ARG A 532 -3.59 -2.80 15.56
C ARG A 532 -2.09 -2.64 15.32
N GLY A 533 -1.27 -2.81 16.34
CA GLY A 533 0.19 -2.70 16.24
C GLY A 533 0.85 -3.86 15.50
N GLY A 534 0.10 -4.94 15.25
CA GLY A 534 0.70 -6.24 14.93
C GLY A 534 1.21 -6.87 16.22
N ARG A 535 1.22 -8.21 16.32
CA ARG A 535 1.87 -8.87 17.45
C ARG A 535 3.32 -8.37 17.48
N GLN A 536 3.68 -7.58 18.50
CA GLN A 536 5.06 -7.17 18.69
C GLN A 536 5.90 -8.44 18.67
N GLN A 537 7.00 -8.38 17.93
CA GLN A 537 7.99 -9.44 17.91
C GLN A 537 8.51 -9.63 19.34
N ALA A 538 7.86 -10.48 20.11
CA ALA A 538 8.50 -11.11 21.25
C ALA A 538 9.62 -11.95 20.63
N CYS A 539 10.85 -11.44 20.73
CA CYS A 539 12.05 -12.23 20.53
C CYS A 539 11.89 -13.49 21.39
N ALA A 540 11.83 -14.63 20.72
CA ALA A 540 12.14 -15.92 21.32
C ALA A 540 13.57 -16.25 20.91
#